data_AF-A0A2S9FFC6-F1
#
_entry.id   AF-A0A2S9FFC6-F1
#
_cell.length_a   1.000
_cell.length_b   1.000
_cell.length_c   1.000
_cell.angle_alpha   90.00
_cell.angle_beta   90.00
_cell.angle_gamma   90.00
#
_symmetry.space_group_name_H-M   'P 1'
#
loop_
_entity.id
_entity.type
_entity.pdbx_description
1 polymer ?
#
loop_
_entity_poly.entity_id
_entity_poly.type
_entity_poly.pdbx_seq_one_letter_code
_entity_poly.pdbx_strand_id
1 'polypeptide(L)'
;MGTVIERLEVTHGGWRSRHSALHLAVAAAKTCLQKAERDADEVDLLINAGIYRDRNLAEPALAALIQQDIGANPENPHNEGHGTFSFDVANGACGVLTALQIVDGFLRSRTIECALVVA
;
A
#
# COMPACT_ATOMS: atom_id res chain seq x y z
N MET A 1 -4.66 -22.62 -4.39
CA MET A 1 -3.87 -21.59 -5.11
C MET A 1 -3.04 -20.88 -4.07
N GLY A 2 -1.75 -20.67 -4.35
CA GLY A 2 -0.87 -19.89 -3.49
C GLY A 2 -0.98 -18.41 -3.80
N THR A 3 -0.56 -17.57 -2.86
CA THR A 3 -0.41 -16.12 -3.06
C THR A 3 0.73 -15.85 -4.06
N VAL A 4 0.49 -14.98 -5.04
CA VAL A 4 1.45 -14.63 -6.10
C VAL A 4 1.85 -13.17 -5.95
N ILE A 5 3.14 -12.88 -6.05
CA ILE A 5 3.65 -11.52 -6.17
C ILE A 5 3.69 -11.18 -7.66
N GLU A 6 2.73 -10.40 -8.14
CA GLU A 6 2.66 -9.97 -9.54
C GLU A 6 3.81 -9.02 -9.90
N ARG A 7 4.14 -8.09 -8.99
CA ARG A 7 5.17 -7.07 -9.20
C ARG A 7 5.89 -6.72 -7.90
N LEU A 8 7.18 -6.39 -8.03
CA LEU A 8 7.98 -5.75 -7.00
C LEU A 8 8.73 -4.57 -7.61
N GLU A 9 8.70 -3.43 -6.94
CA GLU A 9 9.40 -2.22 -7.35
C GLU A 9 10.19 -1.61 -6.19
N VAL A 10 11.32 -1.00 -6.52
CA VAL A 10 12.16 -0.26 -5.57
C VAL A 10 12.30 1.15 -6.09
N THR A 11 11.99 2.13 -5.23
CA THR A 11 12.14 3.55 -5.54
C THR A 11 13.23 4.16 -4.67
N HIS A 12 14.04 5.04 -5.27
CA HIS A 12 15.07 5.77 -4.57
C HIS A 12 14.64 7.22 -4.32
N GLY A 13 15.02 7.77 -3.17
CA GLY A 13 14.79 9.18 -2.84
C GLY A 13 15.56 10.11 -3.76
N GLY A 14 14.86 10.94 -4.52
CA GLY A 14 15.45 12.04 -5.29
C GLY A 14 15.59 13.30 -4.43
N TRP A 15 16.27 14.33 -4.95
CA TRP A 15 16.45 15.60 -4.24
C TRP A 15 15.13 16.25 -3.78
N ARG A 16 14.05 16.06 -4.55
CA ARG A 16 12.70 16.57 -4.24
C ARG A 16 11.92 15.73 -3.21
N SER A 17 12.26 14.45 -3.01
CA SER A 17 11.58 13.53 -2.06
C SER A 17 12.45 13.12 -0.87
N ARG A 18 13.66 13.72 -0.75
CA ARG A 18 14.69 13.34 0.23
C ARG A 18 14.24 13.25 1.69
N HIS A 19 13.15 13.91 2.08
CA HIS A 19 12.69 13.99 3.47
C HIS A 19 11.21 13.63 3.64
N SER A 20 10.61 12.86 2.73
CA SER A 20 9.22 12.44 2.86
C SER A 20 9.06 10.94 2.63
N ALA A 21 8.76 10.22 3.71
CA ALA A 21 8.41 8.81 3.67
C ALA A 21 7.09 8.61 2.89
N LEU A 22 6.14 9.53 3.05
CA LEU A 22 4.87 9.49 2.30
C LEU A 22 5.12 9.59 0.79
N HIS A 23 5.83 10.62 0.33
CA HIS A 23 6.07 10.79 -1.11
C HIS A 23 6.87 9.63 -1.71
N LEU A 24 7.81 9.05 -0.96
CA LEU A 24 8.55 7.87 -1.40
C LEU A 24 7.64 6.66 -1.56
N ALA A 25 6.79 6.40 -0.56
CA ALA A 25 5.86 5.28 -0.60
C ALA A 25 4.82 5.44 -1.72
N VAL A 26 4.28 6.65 -1.92
CA VAL A 26 3.36 6.97 -3.01
C VAL A 26 4.01 6.78 -4.38
N ALA A 27 5.26 7.23 -4.55
CA ALA A 27 5.99 7.06 -5.80
C ALA A 27 6.27 5.56 -6.10
N ALA A 28 6.64 4.79 -5.09
CA ALA A 28 6.83 3.35 -5.21
C ALA A 28 5.52 2.63 -5.56
N ALA A 29 4.42 2.96 -4.86
CA ALA A 29 3.09 2.42 -5.11
C ALA A 29 2.63 2.68 -6.55
N LYS A 30 2.67 3.93 -7.01
CA LYS A 30 2.28 4.31 -8.38
C LYS A 30 3.12 3.59 -9.44
N THR A 31 4.43 3.52 -9.22
CA THR A 31 5.34 2.84 -10.16
C THR A 31 5.08 1.33 -10.20
N CYS A 32 4.76 0.73 -9.05
CA CYS A 32 4.44 -0.69 -8.95
C CYS A 32 3.14 -1.01 -9.69
N LEU A 33 2.06 -0.28 -9.43
CA LEU A 33 0.77 -0.44 -10.11
C LEU A 33 0.89 -0.23 -11.61
N GLN A 34 1.56 0.85 -12.04
CA GLN A 34 1.81 1.12 -13.46
C GLN A 34 2.53 -0.03 -14.16
N LYS A 35 3.56 -0.60 -13.54
CA LYS A 35 4.34 -1.71 -14.13
C LYS A 35 3.68 -3.08 -13.97
N ALA A 36 2.68 -3.20 -13.10
CA ALA A 36 1.80 -4.35 -13.00
C ALA A 36 0.63 -4.26 -13.98
N GLU A 37 0.47 -3.13 -14.69
CA GLU A 37 -0.70 -2.85 -15.55
C GLU A 37 -2.01 -2.94 -14.77
N ARG A 38 -2.00 -2.41 -13.53
CA ARG A 38 -3.15 -2.36 -12.62
C ARG A 38 -3.58 -0.92 -12.36
N ASP A 39 -4.88 -0.70 -12.30
CA ASP A 39 -5.47 0.55 -11.86
C ASP A 39 -5.51 0.61 -10.31
N ALA A 40 -5.52 1.83 -9.76
CA ALA A 40 -5.46 2.01 -8.31
C ALA A 40 -6.75 1.60 -7.59
N ASP A 41 -7.89 1.64 -8.28
CA ASP A 41 -9.19 1.21 -7.78
C ASP A 41 -9.30 -0.31 -7.65
N GLU A 42 -8.50 -1.10 -8.38
CA GLU A 42 -8.40 -2.56 -8.20
C GLU A 42 -7.84 -2.96 -6.83
N VAL A 43 -7.17 -2.06 -6.09
CA VAL A 43 -6.52 -2.38 -4.81
C VAL A 43 -7.55 -2.52 -3.69
N ASP A 44 -7.80 -3.74 -3.20
CA ASP A 44 -8.68 -3.99 -2.06
C ASP A 44 -8.00 -3.75 -0.70
N LEU A 45 -6.69 -4.04 -0.62
CA LEU A 45 -5.91 -4.01 0.61
C LEU A 45 -4.60 -3.27 0.42
N LEU A 46 -4.35 -2.24 1.23
CA LEU A 46 -3.09 -1.50 1.21
C LEU A 46 -2.43 -1.56 2.59
N ILE A 47 -1.26 -2.19 2.67
CA ILE A 47 -0.48 -2.28 3.90
C ILE A 47 0.80 -1.47 3.77
N ASN A 48 1.00 -0.50 4.66
CA ASN A 48 2.30 0.13 4.84
C ASN A 48 3.07 -0.57 5.96
N ALA A 49 4.18 -1.21 5.63
CA ALA A 49 5.10 -1.87 6.55
C ALA A 49 6.29 -0.98 6.96
N GLY A 50 6.34 0.27 6.47
CA GLY A 50 7.38 1.23 6.79
C GLY A 50 7.28 1.75 8.22
N ILE A 51 8.41 1.81 8.93
CA ILE A 51 8.49 2.31 10.32
C ILE A 51 8.78 3.81 10.41
N TYR A 52 9.06 4.46 9.28
CA TYR A 52 9.40 5.88 9.23
C TYR A 52 8.13 6.74 9.16
N ARG A 53 8.06 7.73 10.04
CA ARG A 53 6.98 8.72 10.04
C ARG A 53 7.31 9.86 9.10
N ASP A 54 6.31 10.31 8.34
CA ASP A 54 6.43 11.54 7.57
C ASP A 54 6.27 12.74 8.51
N ARG A 55 7.29 13.59 8.67
CA ARG A 55 7.22 14.83 9.47
C ARG A 55 6.66 14.65 10.89
N ASN A 56 7.01 13.54 11.55
CA ASN A 56 6.50 13.15 12.88
C ASN A 56 4.98 12.94 12.96
N LEU A 57 4.30 12.76 11.83
CA LEU A 57 2.90 12.40 11.78
C LEU A 57 2.66 11.13 12.60
N ALA A 58 1.70 11.21 13.51
CA ALA A 58 1.26 10.07 14.33
C ALA A 58 -0.07 9.50 13.81
N GLU A 59 -0.98 10.39 13.39
CA GLU A 59 -2.29 10.07 12.86
C GLU A 59 -2.63 11.04 11.71
N PRO A 60 -3.38 10.60 10.68
CA PRO A 60 -3.91 9.25 10.48
C PRO A 60 -2.81 8.23 10.12
N ALA A 61 -3.19 6.97 9.90
CA ALA A 61 -2.27 5.96 9.37
C ALA A 61 -1.60 6.46 8.09
N LEU A 62 -0.30 6.17 7.93
CA LEU A 62 0.42 6.57 6.72
C LEU A 62 -0.17 5.85 5.50
N ALA A 63 -0.57 4.60 5.67
CA ALA A 63 -1.32 3.82 4.67
C ALA A 63 -2.56 4.55 4.13
N ALA A 64 -3.32 5.27 4.99
CA ALA A 64 -4.50 6.00 4.55
C ALA A 64 -4.16 7.21 3.68
N LEU A 65 -3.05 7.90 4.00
CA LEU A 65 -2.54 8.99 3.16
C LEU A 65 -2.01 8.45 1.82
N ILE A 66 -1.33 7.30 1.82
CA ILE A 66 -0.87 6.64 0.60
C ILE A 66 -2.08 6.27 -0.27
N GLN A 67 -3.11 5.64 0.31
CA GLN A 67 -4.35 5.29 -0.38
C GLN A 67 -4.96 6.51 -1.09
N GLN A 68 -5.10 7.63 -0.35
CA GLN A 68 -5.62 8.87 -0.91
C GLN A 68 -4.75 9.39 -2.07
N ASP A 69 -3.43 9.43 -1.89
CA ASP A 69 -2.50 10.00 -2.86
C ASP A 69 -2.32 9.15 -4.13
N ILE A 70 -2.53 7.83 -4.04
CA ILE A 70 -2.54 6.93 -5.22
C ILE A 70 -3.91 6.88 -5.90
N GLY A 71 -4.97 7.40 -5.27
CA GLY A 71 -6.33 7.36 -5.80
C GLY A 71 -7.01 6.01 -5.66
N ALA A 72 -6.62 5.19 -4.68
CA ALA A 72 -7.25 3.90 -4.43
C ALA A 72 -8.57 4.09 -3.66
N ASN A 73 -9.68 4.03 -4.39
CA ASN A 73 -11.05 4.11 -3.84
C ASN A 73 -11.24 5.24 -2.80
N PRO A 74 -10.92 6.51 -3.13
CA PRO A 74 -10.78 7.60 -2.15
C PRO A 74 -12.11 8.17 -1.62
N GLU A 75 -13.22 8.01 -2.34
CA GLU A 75 -14.53 8.51 -1.93
C GLU A 75 -15.37 7.41 -1.27
N ASN A 76 -16.33 7.77 -0.42
CA ASN A 76 -17.31 6.82 0.13
C ASN A 76 -18.63 7.58 0.32
N PRO A 77 -19.80 7.05 -0.09
CA PRO A 77 -20.05 5.73 -0.66
C PRO A 77 -19.70 5.62 -2.14
N HIS A 78 -19.00 4.54 -2.51
CA HIS A 78 -18.90 4.11 -3.91
C HIS A 78 -20.27 3.64 -4.37
N ASN A 79 -20.81 4.29 -5.41
CA ASN A 79 -22.16 3.99 -5.88
C ASN A 79 -22.26 2.54 -6.41
N GLU A 80 -21.15 2.01 -6.94
CA GLU A 80 -20.97 0.62 -7.38
C GLU A 80 -19.47 0.26 -7.22
N GLY A 81 -19.10 -0.77 -6.44
CA GLY A 81 -17.69 -1.20 -6.30
C GLY A 81 -17.29 -1.69 -4.91
N HIS A 82 -16.01 -2.04 -4.77
CA HIS A 82 -15.37 -2.34 -3.48
C HIS A 82 -14.59 -1.11 -2.98
N GLY A 83 -14.17 -1.13 -1.71
CA GLY A 83 -13.30 -0.12 -1.14
C GLY A 83 -11.88 -0.64 -0.94
N THR A 84 -10.96 0.26 -0.61
CA THR A 84 -9.62 -0.12 -0.16
C THR A 84 -9.56 -0.05 1.36
N PHE A 85 -9.22 -1.18 2.00
CA PHE A 85 -8.88 -1.21 3.41
C PHE A 85 -7.39 -0.97 3.58
N SER A 86 -7.01 0.10 4.27
CA SER A 86 -5.60 0.47 4.47
C SER A 86 -5.21 0.55 5.95
N PHE A 87 -4.01 0.06 6.28
CA PHE A 87 -3.45 0.15 7.63
C PHE A 87 -1.92 0.00 7.65
N ASP A 88 -1.32 0.47 8.74
CA ASP A 88 0.12 0.34 8.98
C ASP A 88 0.45 -0.93 9.78
N VAL A 89 1.58 -1.57 9.46
CA VAL A 89 2.19 -2.68 10.22
C VAL A 89 3.56 -2.24 10.71
N ALA A 90 3.71 -2.06 12.02
CA ALA A 90 4.97 -1.68 12.64
C ALA A 90 5.69 -2.91 13.23
N ASN A 91 6.45 -3.64 12.39
CA ASN A 91 7.25 -4.80 12.82
C ASN A 91 8.73 -4.73 12.39
N GLY A 92 9.27 -3.50 12.27
CA GLY A 92 10.69 -3.27 11.95
C GLY A 92 11.14 -4.00 10.68
N ALA A 93 12.28 -4.68 10.76
CA ALA A 93 12.87 -5.42 9.64
C ALA A 93 11.97 -6.56 9.11
N CYS A 94 11.03 -7.06 9.92
CA CYS A 94 10.11 -8.12 9.55
C CYS A 94 8.79 -7.59 8.97
N GLY A 95 8.59 -6.27 8.90
CA GLY A 95 7.32 -5.64 8.49
C GLY A 95 6.76 -6.20 7.19
N VAL A 96 7.58 -6.30 6.15
CA VAL A 96 7.16 -6.83 4.84
C VAL A 96 6.72 -8.29 4.93
N LEU A 97 7.45 -9.14 5.68
CA LEU A 97 7.07 -10.54 5.85
C LEU A 97 5.75 -10.68 6.63
N THR A 98 5.54 -9.85 7.65
CA THR A 98 4.27 -9.80 8.38
C THR A 98 3.14 -9.33 7.48
N ALA A 99 3.35 -8.30 6.67
CA ALA A 99 2.36 -7.83 5.71
C ALA A 99 2.00 -8.93 4.69
N LEU A 100 2.97 -9.66 4.16
CA LEU A 100 2.72 -10.78 3.24
C LEU A 100 1.92 -11.91 3.89
N GLN A 101 2.17 -12.23 5.17
CA GLN A 101 1.38 -13.21 5.90
C GLN A 101 -0.07 -12.75 6.10
N ILE A 102 -0.29 -11.46 6.35
CA ILE A 102 -1.63 -10.88 6.46
C ILE A 102 -2.34 -10.94 5.10
N VAL A 103 -1.67 -10.50 4.03
CA VAL A 103 -2.19 -10.55 2.65
C VAL A 103 -2.58 -11.97 2.25
N ASP A 104 -1.73 -12.97 2.52
CA ASP A 104 -2.06 -14.38 2.25
C ASP A 104 -3.34 -14.82 2.98
N GLY A 105 -3.53 -14.38 4.23
CA GLY A 105 -4.76 -14.62 4.98
C GLY A 105 -6.02 -14.08 4.28
N PHE A 106 -5.98 -12.82 3.85
CA PHE A 106 -7.10 -12.17 3.15
C PHE A 106 -7.39 -12.77 1.76
N LEU A 107 -6.33 -13.11 1.00
CA LEU A 107 -6.49 -13.77 -0.30
C LEU A 107 -7.06 -15.19 -0.15
N ARG A 108 -6.59 -15.96 0.84
CA ARG A 108 -7.10 -17.31 1.12
C ARG A 108 -8.54 -17.31 1.61
N SER A 109 -8.98 -16.27 2.31
CA SER A 109 -10.38 -16.09 2.69
C SER A 109 -11.26 -15.57 1.55
N ARG A 110 -10.67 -15.21 0.40
CA ARG A 110 -11.34 -14.59 -0.75
C ARG A 110 -12.07 -13.29 -0.39
N THR A 111 -11.54 -12.56 0.59
CA THR A 111 -12.07 -11.26 1.01
C THR A 111 -11.56 -10.14 0.12
N ILE A 112 -10.42 -10.38 -0.54
CA ILE A 112 -9.78 -9.49 -1.49
C ILE A 112 -9.28 -10.29 -2.70
N GLU A 113 -9.03 -9.59 -3.81
CA GLU A 113 -8.39 -10.11 -5.01
C GLU A 113 -7.01 -9.48 -5.23
N CYS A 114 -6.84 -8.19 -4.88
CA CYS A 114 -5.59 -7.47 -5.05
C CYS A 114 -5.12 -6.79 -3.75
N ALA A 115 -3.83 -6.93 -3.46
CA ALA A 115 -3.19 -6.26 -2.34
C ALA A 115 -1.92 -5.53 -2.76
N LEU A 116 -1.69 -4.37 -2.15
CA LEU A 116 -0.47 -3.59 -2.30
C LEU A 116 0.24 -3.47 -0.95
N VAL A 117 1.52 -3.82 -0.92
CA VAL A 117 2.39 -3.63 0.24
C VAL A 117 3.46 -2.60 -0.09
N VAL A 118 3.64 -1.61 0.77
CA VAL A 118 4.69 -0.57 0.69
C VAL A 118 5.51 -0.55 1.97
N ALA A 119 6.78 -0.12 1.90
CA ALA A 119 7.70 -0.07 3.05
C ALA A 119 8.76 1.02 2.90
#